data_AF-A0A497GYZ6-F1
#
_entry.id   AF-A0A497GYZ6-F1
#
_cell.length_a   1.000
_cell.length_b   1.000
_cell.length_c   1.000
_cell.angle_alpha   90.00
_cell.angle_beta   90.00
_cell.angle_gamma   90.00
#
_symmetry.space_group_name_H-M   'P 1'
#
loop_
_entity.id
_entity.type
_entity.pdbx_description
1 polymer ?
#
loop_
_entity_poly.entity_id
_entity_poly.type
_entity_poly.pdbx_seq_one_letter_code
_entity_poly.pdbx_strand_id
1 'polypeptide(L)'
;MYVRGAEENAKLMPEIYPGWKMIVFCEDTTPTQQLRRLGCEIRRMGKSRKHTGMMWRFLPAWEDGVERVIFRDADSRINVREAAAVQAWIESGKKAHCMHDHPHHLCLPLFGGMWGVKGKLKRFNEFKEHCRMKMRRVDDMKYLQKCVLPQIRDSLLRHADLPCPAHWVQPEPFPPHPPYSGFVGQQYSAGGISVSV
;
A
#
# COMPACT_ATOMS: atom_id res chain seq x y z
N MET A 1 -7.70 15.16 -6.61
CA MET A 1 -7.53 13.77 -7.07
C MET A 1 -7.42 12.81 -5.89
N TYR A 2 -6.36 12.90 -5.07
CA TYR A 2 -6.12 11.95 -3.96
C TYR A 2 -7.19 11.92 -2.86
N VAL A 3 -7.74 13.06 -2.44
CA VAL A 3 -8.81 13.09 -1.42
C VAL A 3 -10.05 12.32 -1.90
N ARG A 4 -10.53 12.63 -3.12
CA ARG A 4 -11.64 11.91 -3.75
C ARG A 4 -11.34 10.42 -3.88
N GLY A 5 -10.11 10.07 -4.29
CA GLY A 5 -9.70 8.67 -4.38
C GLY A 5 -9.76 7.94 -3.04
N ALA A 6 -9.27 8.57 -1.96
CA ALA A 6 -9.38 8.05 -0.61
C ALA A 6 -10.84 7.95 -0.14
N GLU A 7 -11.70 8.92 -0.50
CA GLU A 7 -13.13 8.89 -0.16
C GLU A 7 -13.85 7.73 -0.85
N GLU A 8 -13.57 7.47 -2.13
CA GLU A 8 -14.13 6.31 -2.82
C GLU A 8 -13.64 5.00 -2.20
N ASN A 9 -12.35 4.89 -1.84
CA ASN A 9 -11.85 3.73 -1.13
C ASN A 9 -12.54 3.57 0.23
N ALA A 10 -12.74 4.66 0.99
CA ALA A 10 -13.42 4.63 2.27
C ALA A 10 -14.88 4.14 2.17
N LYS A 11 -15.58 4.44 1.08
CA LYS A 11 -16.93 3.90 0.82
C LYS A 11 -16.91 2.39 0.54
N LEU A 12 -15.87 1.89 -0.13
CA LEU A 12 -15.70 0.47 -0.46
C LEU A 12 -15.19 -0.38 0.73
N MET A 13 -14.50 0.25 1.68
CA MET A 13 -13.85 -0.44 2.81
C MET A 13 -14.76 -1.40 3.60
N PRO A 14 -16.01 -1.05 3.96
CA PRO A 14 -16.87 -1.95 4.74
C PRO A 14 -17.17 -3.27 4.04
N GLU A 15 -17.19 -3.28 2.71
CA GLU A 15 -17.46 -4.47 1.89
C GLU A 15 -16.17 -5.25 1.58
N ILE A 16 -15.12 -4.56 1.15
CA ILE A 16 -13.87 -5.18 0.69
C ILE A 16 -12.97 -5.62 1.86
N TYR A 17 -12.95 -4.85 2.94
CA TYR A 17 -12.09 -5.08 4.10
C TYR A 17 -12.89 -4.97 5.42
N PRO A 18 -13.86 -5.86 5.65
CA PRO A 18 -14.63 -5.85 6.88
C PRO A 18 -13.71 -6.01 8.10
N GLY A 19 -13.93 -5.19 9.13
CA GLY A 19 -13.13 -5.17 10.36
C GLY A 19 -11.80 -4.41 10.28
N TRP A 20 -11.39 -3.93 9.10
CA TRP A 20 -10.20 -3.09 8.97
C TRP A 20 -10.52 -1.62 9.22
N LYS A 21 -9.51 -0.88 9.68
CA LYS A 21 -9.57 0.57 9.88
C LYS A 21 -8.71 1.28 8.84
N MET A 22 -9.30 2.24 8.13
CA MET A 22 -8.57 3.07 7.18
C MET A 22 -7.92 4.27 7.89
N ILE A 23 -6.60 4.41 7.74
CA ILE A 23 -5.82 5.55 8.24
C ILE A 23 -5.36 6.37 7.04
N VAL A 24 -5.71 7.66 7.01
CA VAL A 24 -5.32 8.60 5.96
C VAL A 24 -4.31 9.59 6.50
N PHE A 25 -3.09 9.54 5.94
CA PHE A 25 -2.03 10.51 6.19
C PHE A 25 -2.14 11.67 5.20
N CYS A 26 -2.14 12.91 5.70
CA CYS A 26 -2.30 14.08 4.84
C CYS A 26 -1.67 15.34 5.44
N GLU A 27 -1.50 16.36 4.59
CA GLU A 27 -1.10 17.69 5.04
C GLU A 27 -2.20 18.36 5.86
N ASP A 28 -1.83 19.30 6.73
CA ASP A 28 -2.77 20.01 7.63
C ASP A 28 -3.93 20.68 6.88
N THR A 29 -3.64 21.23 5.71
CA THR A 29 -4.59 21.96 4.86
C THR A 29 -5.50 21.05 4.02
N THR A 30 -5.27 19.73 4.01
CA THR A 30 -6.06 18.80 3.18
C THR A 30 -7.50 18.75 3.69
N PRO A 31 -8.55 18.89 2.85
CA PRO A 31 -9.93 18.73 3.30
C PRO A 31 -10.21 17.26 3.66
N THR A 32 -10.66 16.98 4.89
CA THR A 32 -10.85 15.60 5.41
C THR A 32 -12.22 15.38 6.06
N GLN A 33 -13.13 16.34 5.95
CA GLN A 33 -14.43 16.28 6.62
C GLN A 33 -15.23 15.03 6.20
N GLN A 34 -15.27 14.73 4.91
CA GLN A 34 -15.98 13.57 4.40
C GLN A 34 -15.31 12.24 4.80
N LEU A 35 -13.98 12.16 4.74
CA LEU A 35 -13.23 11.00 5.21
C LEU A 35 -13.51 10.69 6.69
N ARG A 36 -13.58 11.73 7.54
CA ARG A 36 -13.96 11.56 8.96
C ARG A 36 -15.38 11.05 9.12
N ARG A 37 -16.34 11.57 8.33
CA ARG A 37 -17.73 11.09 8.31
C ARG A 37 -17.85 9.63 7.87
N LEU A 38 -16.95 9.18 6.99
CA LEU A 38 -16.85 7.79 6.55
C LEU A 38 -16.08 6.90 7.56
N GLY A 39 -15.69 7.42 8.73
CA GLY A 39 -15.04 6.64 9.79
C GLY A 39 -13.52 6.49 9.64
N CYS A 40 -12.89 7.18 8.68
CA CYS A 40 -11.43 7.13 8.55
C CYS A 40 -10.73 7.84 9.72
N GLU A 41 -9.64 7.25 10.20
CA GLU A 41 -8.68 7.96 11.06
C GLU A 41 -7.82 8.89 10.20
N ILE A 42 -7.69 10.15 10.62
CA ILE A 42 -6.90 11.15 9.90
C ILE A 42 -5.67 11.50 10.72
N ARG A 43 -4.49 11.30 10.14
CA ARG A 43 -3.20 11.70 10.72
C ARG A 43 -2.61 12.86 9.94
N ARG A 44 -2.58 14.03 10.58
CA ARG A 44 -2.03 15.28 10.03
C ARG A 44 -0.52 15.31 10.24
N MET A 45 0.22 15.59 9.17
CA MET A 45 1.68 15.47 9.15
C MET A 45 2.41 16.80 8.86
N GLY A 46 1.71 17.93 8.92
CA GLY A 46 2.29 19.21 8.51
C GLY A 46 2.37 19.36 7.00
N LYS A 47 3.20 20.31 6.54
CA LYS A 47 3.44 20.55 5.11
C LYS A 47 4.47 19.56 4.57
N SER A 48 4.14 18.88 3.48
CA SER A 48 5.08 17.99 2.79
C SER A 48 6.19 18.80 2.09
N ARG A 49 7.37 18.17 1.95
CA ARG A 49 8.51 18.71 1.20
C ARG A 49 8.64 17.93 -0.10
N LYS A 50 8.03 18.40 -1.19
CA LYS A 50 7.91 17.65 -2.47
C LYS A 50 7.14 16.34 -2.26
N HIS A 51 7.80 15.18 -2.40
CA HIS A 51 7.17 13.86 -2.38
C HIS A 51 7.27 13.15 -1.02
N THR A 52 7.71 13.83 0.05
CA THR A 52 7.85 13.21 1.38
C THR A 52 6.53 12.67 1.93
N GLY A 53 5.39 13.21 1.47
CA GLY A 53 4.07 12.76 1.90
C GLY A 53 3.78 11.28 1.61
N MET A 54 4.41 10.72 0.57
CA MET A 54 4.21 9.31 0.18
C MET A 54 4.74 8.34 1.24
N MET A 55 5.74 8.73 2.02
CA MET A 55 6.33 7.87 3.06
C MET A 55 5.48 7.78 4.32
N TRP A 56 4.66 8.79 4.61
CA TRP A 56 3.89 8.84 5.85
C TRP A 56 2.98 7.62 6.02
N ARG A 57 2.46 7.09 4.90
CA ARG A 57 1.61 5.90 4.94
C ARG A 57 2.31 4.69 5.56
N PHE A 58 3.64 4.61 5.53
CA PHE A 58 4.40 3.48 6.08
C PHE A 58 4.60 3.56 7.60
N LEU A 59 4.32 4.70 8.26
CA LEU A 59 4.51 4.87 9.70
C LEU A 59 3.94 3.73 10.57
N PRO A 60 2.74 3.20 10.29
CA PRO A 60 2.18 2.11 11.10
C PRO A 60 3.00 0.82 11.09
N ALA A 61 3.90 0.61 10.11
CA ALA A 61 4.80 -0.54 10.11
C ALA A 61 5.79 -0.54 11.29
N TRP A 62 5.96 0.59 11.97
CA TRP A 62 6.82 0.74 13.15
C TRP A 62 6.04 1.02 14.45
N GLU A 63 4.72 0.98 14.42
CA GLU A 63 3.89 1.26 15.60
C GLU A 63 3.73 0.01 16.48
N ASP A 64 3.73 0.22 17.80
CA ASP A 64 3.45 -0.84 18.76
C ASP A 64 1.95 -1.16 18.77
N GLY A 65 1.61 -2.43 18.99
CA GLY A 65 0.21 -2.89 19.03
C GLY A 65 -0.46 -3.05 17.65
N VAL A 66 0.23 -2.73 16.54
CA VAL A 66 -0.28 -3.01 15.19
C VAL A 66 -0.03 -4.48 14.85
N GLU A 67 -1.11 -5.27 14.82
CA GLU A 67 -1.04 -6.69 14.45
C GLU A 67 -0.64 -6.87 12.98
N ARG A 68 -1.27 -6.10 12.08
CA ARG A 68 -1.01 -6.11 10.65
C ARG A 68 -1.43 -4.79 10.01
N VAL A 69 -0.74 -4.40 8.93
CA VAL A 69 -1.08 -3.22 8.13
C VAL A 69 -0.84 -3.48 6.65
N ILE A 70 -1.69 -2.91 5.80
CA ILE A 70 -1.55 -2.87 4.35
C ILE A 70 -1.49 -1.42 3.87
N PHE A 71 -0.73 -1.17 2.79
CA PHE A 71 -0.50 0.17 2.24
C PHE A 71 -1.09 0.26 0.85
N ARG A 72 -1.89 1.31 0.60
CA ARG A 72 -2.54 1.58 -0.69
C ARG A 72 -2.30 3.01 -1.12
N ASP A 73 -2.07 3.20 -2.41
CA ASP A 73 -2.08 4.53 -3.01
C ASP A 73 -3.55 5.00 -3.11
N ALA A 74 -3.81 6.27 -2.81
CA ALA A 74 -5.18 6.78 -2.72
C ALA A 74 -5.87 6.91 -4.10
N ASP A 75 -5.10 6.92 -5.18
CA ASP A 75 -5.56 6.91 -6.56
C ASP A 75 -5.78 5.51 -7.13
N SER A 76 -5.56 4.44 -6.36
CA SER A 76 -5.88 3.07 -6.78
C SER A 76 -7.08 2.52 -5.99
N ARG A 77 -8.02 1.86 -6.70
CA ARG A 77 -9.24 1.32 -6.06
C ARG A 77 -8.97 -0.01 -5.39
N ILE A 78 -9.41 -0.10 -4.13
CA ILE A 78 -9.49 -1.39 -3.45
C ILE A 78 -10.54 -2.28 -4.11
N ASN A 79 -10.28 -3.58 -4.15
CA ASN A 79 -11.11 -4.53 -4.88
C ASN A 79 -11.04 -5.94 -4.27
N VAL A 80 -11.95 -6.81 -4.71
CA VAL A 80 -12.08 -8.18 -4.21
C VAL A 80 -10.87 -9.07 -4.50
N ARG A 81 -10.12 -8.78 -5.57
CA ARG A 81 -8.91 -9.54 -5.94
C ARG A 81 -7.76 -9.27 -4.97
N GLU A 82 -7.54 -8.02 -4.57
CA GLU A 82 -6.56 -7.72 -3.52
C GLU A 82 -7.00 -8.22 -2.13
N ALA A 83 -8.30 -8.19 -1.83
CA ALA A 83 -8.80 -8.70 -0.55
C ALA A 83 -8.53 -10.20 -0.40
N ALA A 84 -8.76 -10.98 -1.45
CA ALA A 84 -8.43 -12.41 -1.48
C ALA A 84 -6.93 -12.66 -1.26
N ALA A 85 -6.06 -11.87 -1.91
CA ALA A 85 -4.61 -11.95 -1.71
C ALA A 85 -4.19 -11.57 -0.26
N VAL A 86 -4.79 -10.54 0.32
CA VAL A 86 -4.56 -10.16 1.73
C VAL A 86 -5.00 -11.28 2.68
N GLN A 87 -6.13 -11.93 2.42
CA GLN A 87 -6.63 -13.03 3.23
C GLN A 87 -5.71 -14.26 3.16
N ALA A 88 -5.30 -14.67 1.96
CA ALA A 88 -4.32 -15.76 1.78
C ALA A 88 -2.99 -15.45 2.49
N TRP A 89 -2.54 -14.21 2.46
CA TRP A 89 -1.38 -13.78 3.24
C TRP A 89 -1.60 -13.90 4.75
N ILE A 90 -2.76 -13.49 5.27
CA ILE A 90 -3.09 -13.64 6.68
C ILE A 90 -2.97 -15.11 7.09
N GLU A 91 -3.60 -16.00 6.33
CA GLU A 91 -3.64 -17.44 6.58
C GLU A 91 -2.26 -18.12 6.45
N SER A 92 -1.43 -17.67 5.51
CA SER A 92 -0.08 -18.22 5.29
C SER A 92 0.88 -18.10 6.49
N GLY A 93 0.56 -17.26 7.48
CA GLY A 93 1.47 -16.94 8.58
C GLY A 93 2.72 -16.14 8.18
N LYS A 94 2.92 -15.81 6.90
CA LYS A 94 4.08 -15.03 6.43
C LYS A 94 4.10 -13.62 7.01
N LYS A 95 5.30 -13.09 7.23
CA LYS A 95 5.51 -11.77 7.84
C LYS A 95 4.99 -10.64 6.96
N ALA A 96 5.13 -10.74 5.64
CA ALA A 96 4.73 -9.70 4.72
C ALA A 96 4.11 -10.27 3.45
N HIS A 97 3.39 -9.42 2.70
CA HIS A 97 2.99 -9.73 1.34
C HIS A 97 3.19 -8.57 0.37
N CYS A 98 3.27 -8.90 -0.91
CA CYS A 98 3.16 -7.94 -2.00
C CYS A 98 2.41 -8.52 -3.21
N MET A 99 2.00 -7.65 -4.12
CA MET A 99 1.20 -8.00 -5.30
C MET A 99 1.78 -7.38 -6.57
N HIS A 100 1.77 -8.17 -7.65
CA HIS A 100 2.20 -7.77 -8.99
C HIS A 100 1.17 -8.24 -10.03
N ASP A 101 0.18 -7.40 -10.29
CA ASP A 101 -0.99 -7.79 -11.11
C ASP A 101 -0.98 -7.27 -12.56
N HIS A 102 0.01 -6.47 -12.94
CA HIS A 102 0.13 -5.88 -14.28
C HIS A 102 1.60 -5.79 -14.68
N PRO A 103 1.97 -5.90 -15.99
CA PRO A 103 3.37 -5.84 -16.42
C PRO A 103 4.12 -4.58 -15.96
N HIS A 104 3.41 -3.47 -15.78
CA HIS A 104 3.99 -2.21 -15.25
C HIS A 104 4.54 -2.35 -13.83
N HIS A 105 4.10 -3.35 -13.09
CA HIS A 105 4.59 -3.63 -11.74
C HIS A 105 5.90 -4.42 -11.75
N LEU A 106 6.36 -4.93 -12.89
CA LEU A 106 7.55 -5.79 -12.96
C LEU A 106 8.87 -5.01 -12.96
N CYS A 107 8.85 -3.70 -12.73
CA CYS A 107 10.07 -2.89 -12.63
C CYS A 107 10.71 -2.92 -11.23
N LEU A 108 9.96 -3.26 -10.16
CA LEU A 108 10.47 -3.32 -8.78
C LEU A 108 9.85 -4.49 -7.97
N PRO A 109 10.61 -5.12 -7.06
CA PRO A 109 10.11 -6.24 -6.26
C PRO A 109 9.06 -5.85 -5.21
N LEU A 110 8.94 -4.56 -4.88
CA LEU A 110 8.01 -4.06 -3.85
C LEU A 110 7.49 -2.67 -4.22
N PHE A 111 6.17 -2.54 -4.35
CA PHE A 111 5.50 -1.28 -4.67
C PHE A 111 4.86 -0.68 -3.43
N GLY A 112 4.91 0.65 -3.31
CA GLY A 112 4.46 1.35 -2.11
C GLY A 112 2.95 1.28 -1.84
N GLY A 113 2.14 1.04 -2.86
CA GLY A 113 0.68 0.90 -2.75
C GLY A 113 0.17 -0.54 -2.82
N MET A 114 1.02 -1.56 -2.79
CA MET A 114 0.62 -2.96 -3.02
C MET A 114 1.35 -3.95 -2.11
N TRP A 115 1.52 -3.59 -0.83
CA TRP A 115 2.18 -4.45 0.15
C TRP A 115 1.58 -4.30 1.55
N GLY A 116 1.97 -5.21 2.44
CA GLY A 116 1.59 -5.21 3.84
C GLY A 116 2.53 -6.02 4.70
N VAL A 117 2.47 -5.81 6.02
CA VAL A 117 3.34 -6.45 7.01
C VAL A 117 2.59 -6.76 8.31
N LYS A 118 2.93 -7.88 8.95
CA LYS A 118 2.49 -8.29 10.28
C LYS A 118 3.55 -7.88 11.30
N GLY A 119 3.08 -7.31 12.41
CA GLY A 119 3.92 -6.82 13.49
C GLY A 119 4.89 -5.70 13.08
N LYS A 120 5.81 -5.40 13.98
CA LYS A 120 6.69 -4.23 13.90
C LYS A 120 7.96 -4.49 13.08
N LEU A 121 8.27 -3.57 12.16
CA LEU A 121 9.56 -3.49 11.48
C LEU A 121 10.64 -2.91 12.38
N LYS A 122 11.90 -3.24 12.08
CA LYS A 122 13.06 -2.70 12.82
C LYS A 122 13.50 -1.37 12.20
N ARG A 123 14.42 -0.67 12.87
CA ARG A 123 15.15 0.52 12.35
C ARG A 123 14.27 1.76 12.13
N PHE A 124 13.34 2.04 13.04
CA PHE A 124 12.46 3.22 12.97
C PHE A 124 13.22 4.57 12.93
N ASN A 125 14.35 4.68 13.64
CA ASN A 125 15.14 5.92 13.61
C ASN A 125 15.67 6.22 12.19
N GLU A 126 16.08 5.20 11.45
CA GLU A 126 16.52 5.38 10.06
C GLU A 126 15.37 5.75 9.13
N PHE A 127 14.18 5.18 9.35
CA PHE A 127 12.97 5.60 8.65
C PHE A 127 12.68 7.09 8.88
N LYS A 128 12.76 7.55 10.14
CA LYS A 128 12.56 8.97 10.49
C LYS A 128 13.59 9.87 9.81
N GLU A 129 14.88 9.51 9.83
CA GLU A 129 15.92 10.28 9.14
C GLU A 129 15.64 10.36 7.64
N HIS A 130 15.25 9.25 7.03
CA HIS A 130 14.93 9.22 5.61
C HIS A 130 13.76 10.16 5.28
N CYS A 131 12.70 10.17 6.10
CA CYS A 131 11.54 11.06 5.93
C CYS A 131 11.88 12.56 6.03
N ARG A 132 13.03 12.94 6.61
CA ARG A 132 13.49 14.34 6.69
C ARG A 132 14.20 14.82 5.42
N MET A 133 14.60 13.90 4.54
CA MET A 133 15.31 14.21 3.30
C MET A 133 14.35 14.70 2.20
N LYS A 134 14.87 15.47 1.23
CA LYS A 134 14.10 15.83 0.03
C LYS A 134 13.88 14.56 -0.81
N MET A 135 12.63 14.27 -1.16
CA MET A 135 12.26 13.06 -1.92
C MET A 135 11.82 13.36 -3.36
N ARG A 136 12.10 12.40 -4.24
CA ARG A 136 11.60 12.27 -5.61
C ARG A 136 10.46 11.25 -5.66
N ARG A 137 9.71 11.25 -6.77
CA ARG A 137 8.50 10.43 -7.00
C ARG A 137 8.67 8.91 -6.80
N VAL A 138 9.90 8.39 -6.85
CA VAL A 138 10.22 6.94 -6.73
C VAL A 138 11.04 6.60 -5.47
N ASP A 139 11.33 7.58 -4.62
CA ASP A 139 12.23 7.36 -3.49
C ASP A 139 11.57 6.51 -2.39
N ASP A 140 10.24 6.47 -2.30
CA ASP A 140 9.51 5.55 -1.43
C ASP A 140 9.74 4.10 -1.83
N MET A 141 9.62 3.79 -3.11
CA MET A 141 9.88 2.45 -3.64
C MET A 141 11.36 2.07 -3.51
N LYS A 142 12.29 3.01 -3.65
CA LYS A 142 13.73 2.78 -3.39
C LYS A 142 14.00 2.47 -1.92
N TYR A 143 13.35 3.18 -1.00
CA TYR A 143 13.43 2.90 0.42
C TYR A 143 12.93 1.47 0.72
N LEU A 144 11.81 1.08 0.12
CA LEU A 144 11.29 -0.27 0.26
C LEU A 144 12.31 -1.32 -0.18
N GLN A 145 12.97 -1.16 -1.33
CA GLN A 145 13.99 -2.11 -1.79
C GLN A 145 15.21 -2.18 -0.87
N LYS A 146 15.68 -1.03 -0.41
CA LYS A 146 16.95 -0.95 0.35
C LYS A 146 16.78 -1.30 1.82
N CYS A 147 15.67 -0.90 2.43
CA CYS A 147 15.50 -0.89 3.89
C CYS A 147 14.44 -1.86 4.38
N VAL A 148 13.35 -2.08 3.62
CA VAL A 148 12.24 -2.94 4.06
C VAL A 148 12.41 -4.37 3.54
N LEU A 149 12.63 -4.54 2.24
CA LEU A 149 12.73 -5.85 1.60
C LEU A 149 13.73 -6.78 2.29
N PRO A 150 14.95 -6.35 2.68
CA PRO A 150 15.89 -7.22 3.42
C PRO A 150 15.38 -7.72 4.77
N GLN A 151 14.39 -7.06 5.39
CA GLN A 151 13.81 -7.47 6.68
C GLN A 151 12.65 -8.47 6.55
N ILE A 152 12.09 -8.60 5.35
CA ILE A 152 10.88 -9.40 5.10
C ILE A 152 11.08 -10.47 4.04
N ARG A 153 12.18 -10.44 3.28
CA ARG A 153 12.43 -11.30 2.10
C ARG A 153 12.21 -12.78 2.37
N ASP A 154 12.70 -13.28 3.50
CA ASP A 154 12.63 -14.71 3.85
C ASP A 154 11.23 -15.15 4.30
N SER A 155 10.32 -14.19 4.53
CA SER A 155 8.93 -14.43 4.94
C SER A 155 7.99 -13.46 4.20
N LEU A 156 8.17 -13.36 2.89
CA LEU A 156 7.37 -12.56 1.97
C LEU A 156 6.51 -13.49 1.11
N LEU A 157 5.18 -13.30 1.14
CA LEU A 157 4.27 -13.90 0.17
C LEU A 157 4.08 -12.94 -1.01
N ARG A 158 4.34 -13.38 -2.24
CA ARG A 158 4.12 -12.55 -3.42
C ARG A 158 3.02 -13.14 -4.29
N HIS A 159 2.02 -12.34 -4.61
CA HIS A 159 0.99 -12.72 -5.58
C HIS A 159 1.27 -12.14 -6.96
N ALA A 160 1.33 -12.98 -7.99
CA ALA A 160 1.45 -12.56 -9.38
C ALA A 160 0.96 -13.66 -10.34
N ASP A 161 0.19 -13.27 -11.36
CA ASP A 161 -0.20 -14.16 -12.47
C ASP A 161 0.68 -13.96 -13.72
N LEU A 162 1.79 -13.20 -13.57
CA LEU A 162 2.68 -12.82 -14.66
C LEU A 162 4.09 -13.40 -14.45
N PRO A 163 4.81 -13.72 -15.54
CA PRO A 163 6.23 -14.08 -15.46
C PRO A 163 7.03 -12.97 -14.78
N CYS A 164 7.97 -13.37 -13.92
CA CYS A 164 8.75 -12.45 -13.09
C CYS A 164 10.26 -12.70 -13.22
N PRO A 165 11.11 -11.72 -12.87
CA PRO A 165 12.54 -11.95 -12.73
C PRO A 165 12.85 -13.06 -11.71
N ALA A 166 13.67 -14.05 -12.10
CA ALA A 166 13.96 -15.24 -11.29
C ALA A 166 14.63 -14.96 -9.93
N HIS A 167 15.28 -13.80 -9.78
CA HIS A 167 15.95 -13.38 -8.55
C HIS A 167 15.00 -12.77 -7.50
N TRP A 168 13.70 -12.65 -7.80
CA TRP A 168 12.68 -12.24 -6.84
C TRP A 168 12.11 -13.47 -6.11
N VAL A 169 11.42 -13.24 -4.98
CA VAL A 169 10.66 -14.29 -4.31
C VAL A 169 9.63 -14.86 -5.30
N GLN A 170 9.59 -16.18 -5.46
CA GLN A 170 8.70 -16.82 -6.43
C GLN A 170 7.22 -16.49 -6.14
N PRO A 171 6.39 -16.28 -7.17
CA PRO A 171 5.02 -15.86 -6.95
C PRO A 171 4.15 -17.07 -6.62
N GLU A 172 3.10 -16.82 -5.86
CA GLU A 172 1.88 -17.61 -5.90
C GLU A 172 0.87 -16.89 -6.81
N PRO A 173 -0.04 -17.62 -7.49
CA PRO A 173 -1.10 -16.98 -8.25
C PRO A 173 -2.03 -16.17 -7.33
N PHE A 174 -2.82 -15.27 -7.91
CA PHE A 174 -3.90 -14.63 -7.16
C PHE A 174 -4.91 -15.70 -6.70
N PRO A 175 -5.34 -15.68 -5.42
CA PRO A 175 -6.34 -16.65 -4.94
C PRO A 175 -7.70 -16.49 -5.64
N PRO A 176 -8.57 -17.51 -5.63
CA PRO A 176 -9.93 -17.39 -6.15
C PRO A 176 -10.69 -16.21 -5.52
N HIS A 177 -11.39 -15.44 -6.35
CA HIS A 177 -12.15 -14.26 -5.94
C HIS A 177 -13.37 -14.05 -6.86
N PRO A 178 -14.39 -13.28 -6.44
CA PRO A 178 -15.49 -12.87 -7.32
C PRO A 178 -14.98 -12.18 -8.61
N PRO A 179 -15.72 -12.25 -9.73
CA PRO A 179 -15.30 -11.61 -10.97
C PRO A 179 -14.95 -10.13 -10.79
N TYR A 180 -13.79 -9.74 -11.31
CA TYR A 180 -13.31 -8.35 -11.25
C TYR A 180 -12.68 -7.98 -12.59
N SER A 181 -13.06 -6.81 -13.11
CA SER A 181 -12.50 -6.25 -14.34
C SER A 181 -11.47 -5.17 -13.99
N GLY A 182 -10.20 -5.44 -14.26
CA GLY A 182 -9.08 -4.53 -13.94
C GLY A 182 -7.92 -5.29 -13.31
N PHE A 183 -7.02 -4.54 -12.67
CA PHE A 183 -5.89 -5.12 -11.94
C PHE A 183 -5.65 -4.38 -10.62
N VAL A 184 -5.04 -5.05 -9.65
CA VAL A 184 -4.65 -4.47 -8.36
C VAL A 184 -3.65 -3.35 -8.57
N GLY A 185 -3.92 -2.17 -8.00
CA GLY A 185 -3.08 -0.98 -8.16
C GLY A 185 -3.44 -0.10 -9.35
N GLN A 186 -4.46 -0.45 -10.15
CA GLN A 186 -4.94 0.38 -11.26
C GLN A 186 -5.30 1.79 -10.79
N GLN A 187 -4.71 2.80 -11.42
CA GLN A 187 -4.90 4.21 -11.07
C GLN A 187 -6.19 4.79 -11.67
N TYR A 188 -6.83 5.68 -10.93
CA TYR A 188 -8.05 6.39 -11.32
C TYR A 188 -7.83 7.90 -11.21
N SER A 189 -8.05 8.60 -12.31
CA SER A 189 -8.03 10.06 -12.41
C SER A 189 -9.44 10.64 -12.30
N ALA A 190 -9.56 11.98 -12.26
CA ALA A 190 -10.86 12.66 -12.20
C ALA A 190 -11.79 12.35 -13.40
N GLY A 191 -11.26 11.84 -14.52
CA GLY A 191 -11.99 11.47 -15.73
C GLY A 191 -12.17 9.95 -15.94
N GLY A 192 -11.81 9.11 -14.97
CA GLY A 192 -11.87 7.64 -15.09
C GLY A 192 -10.51 6.97 -14.96
N ILE A 193 -10.36 5.77 -15.51
CA ILE A 193 -9.11 4.98 -15.43
C ILE A 193 -7.95 5.79 -16.00
N SER A 194 -6.89 5.96 -15.22
CA SER A 194 -5.65 6.60 -15.65
C SER A 194 -4.69 5.54 -16.14
N VAL A 195 -4.38 5.55 -17.44
CA VAL A 195 -3.25 4.76 -17.97
C VAL A 195 -2.03 5.66 -17.87
N SER A 196 -1.40 5.73 -16.70
CA SER A 196 -0.21 6.55 -16.50
C SER A 196 0.89 5.74 -15.85
N VAL A 197 2.03 5.73 -16.54
CA VAL A 197 3.27 4.99 -16.31
C VAL A 197 3.99 5.48 -15.06
#